data_AF-L0L1H7-F1
#
_entry.id   AF-L0L1H7-F1
#
_cell.length_a   1.000
_cell.length_b   1.000
_cell.length_c   1.000
_cell.angle_alpha   90.00
_cell.angle_beta   90.00
_cell.angle_gamma   90.00
#
_symmetry.space_group_name_H-M   'P 1'
#
loop_
_entity.id
_entity.type
_entity.pdbx_description
1 polymer ?
#
loop_
_entity_poly.entity_id
_entity_poly.type
_entity_poly.pdbx_seq_one_letter_code
_entity_poly.pdbx_strand_id
1 'polypeptide(L)'
;MIVVPMRYIRFVVVCVMTLLILLSSPVYCSPEEGAMIYYSEETLSAGDIVQLEQGYSFKLIDSSKDSGDILLKVYYKDEEIDIRDSFGDEDKPFEYIVTMEETNEDKKEEEIDYVVLRITPVDFDEKDDRIYVEVEIEQFLDPEQEDDDFLMLDTSKSVKVGESLSLEDGYTLEASDVEDDSVILELSRDGRSLKKEELETGDIFIYSKNVDGNSRTIFIARISKFFESSTSSTVILKDVTQRPDLEENSIGNVVRDISKNVSENNNNDTNPLISIPDSIDKNKGELNSSATQNIMNPSSTPATNGNGNVTDHVNTDSFMPILFIIIIAIGIVIFKLS
;
A
#
# COMPACT_ATOMS: atom_id res chain seq x y z
N MET A 1 -49.93 36.77 36.76
CA MET A 1 -50.15 35.73 35.73
C MET A 1 -49.92 36.38 34.37
N ILE A 2 -48.72 36.26 33.80
CA ILE A 2 -48.37 36.90 32.52
C ILE A 2 -48.68 35.92 31.41
N VAL A 3 -49.70 36.22 30.61
CA VAL A 3 -50.05 35.42 29.42
C VAL A 3 -49.13 35.86 28.28
N VAL A 4 -48.03 35.13 28.09
CA VAL A 4 -47.15 35.34 26.93
C VAL A 4 -47.93 34.94 25.67
N PRO A 5 -48.11 35.85 24.68
CA PRO A 5 -48.89 35.55 23.50
C PRO A 5 -48.21 34.45 22.67
N MET A 6 -48.96 33.38 22.40
CA MET A 6 -48.51 32.11 21.80
C MET A 6 -47.80 32.23 20.44
N ARG A 7 -47.85 33.42 19.80
CA ARG A 7 -47.12 33.76 18.57
C ARG A 7 -45.62 34.02 18.80
N TYR A 8 -45.22 34.55 19.96
CA TYR A 8 -43.81 34.80 20.26
C TYR A 8 -43.03 33.51 20.51
N ILE A 9 -43.64 32.52 21.16
CA ILE A 9 -43.00 31.22 21.45
C ILE A 9 -42.59 30.51 20.15
N ARG A 10 -43.45 30.52 19.12
CA ARG A 10 -43.14 29.93 17.81
C ARG A 10 -41.97 30.63 17.12
N PHE A 11 -41.88 31.96 17.22
CA PHE A 11 -40.77 32.71 16.62
C PHE A 11 -39.45 32.43 17.34
N VAL A 12 -39.45 32.40 18.68
CA VAL A 12 -38.26 32.06 19.47
C VAL A 12 -37.80 30.62 19.22
N VAL A 13 -38.71 29.64 19.14
CA VAL A 13 -38.35 28.24 18.84
C VAL A 13 -37.76 28.10 17.43
N VAL A 14 -38.33 28.78 16.43
CA VAL A 14 -37.74 28.79 15.07
C VAL A 14 -36.36 29.43 15.07
N CYS A 15 -36.17 30.58 15.71
CA CYS A 15 -34.86 31.23 15.81
C CYS A 15 -33.82 30.37 16.55
N VAL A 16 -34.20 29.68 17.63
CA VAL A 16 -33.31 28.78 18.38
C VAL A 16 -32.97 27.53 17.55
N MET A 17 -33.92 26.97 16.80
CA MET A 17 -33.66 25.85 15.89
C MET A 17 -32.76 26.25 14.73
N THR A 18 -32.98 27.40 14.09
CA THR A 18 -32.06 27.89 13.04
C THR A 18 -30.67 28.24 13.59
N LEU A 19 -30.58 28.74 14.83
CA LEU A 19 -29.29 29.01 15.47
C LEU A 19 -28.55 27.71 15.81
N LEU A 20 -29.26 26.67 16.27
CA LEU A 20 -28.67 25.35 16.52
C LEU A 20 -28.17 24.69 15.23
N ILE A 21 -28.95 24.74 14.14
CA ILE A 21 -28.54 24.20 12.83
C ILE A 21 -27.33 24.96 12.25
N LEU A 22 -27.23 26.28 12.47
CA LEU A 22 -26.08 27.09 12.06
C LEU A 22 -24.83 26.93 12.96
N LEU A 23 -24.97 26.32 14.13
CA LEU A 23 -23.87 25.99 15.04
C LEU A 23 -23.46 24.51 14.96
N SER A 24 -24.14 23.72 14.14
CA SER A 24 -23.92 22.27 13.98
C SER A 24 -23.59 21.88 12.55
N SER A 25 -22.99 22.76 11.76
CA SER A 25 -22.22 22.31 10.61
C SER A 25 -21.01 21.55 11.16
N PRO A 26 -20.91 20.22 11.02
CA PRO A 26 -19.60 19.60 11.15
C PRO A 26 -18.69 20.32 10.15
N VAL A 27 -17.50 20.70 10.60
CA VAL A 27 -16.43 20.97 9.65
C VAL A 27 -16.15 19.60 9.04
N TYR A 28 -16.69 19.35 7.85
CA TYR A 28 -16.21 18.27 7.01
C TYR A 28 -14.79 18.66 6.62
N CYS A 29 -13.83 18.24 7.45
CA CYS A 29 -12.44 18.20 7.04
C CYS A 29 -12.39 17.16 5.92
N SER A 30 -11.76 17.51 4.80
CA SER A 30 -11.36 16.48 3.84
C SER A 30 -10.27 15.66 4.54
N PRO A 31 -10.26 14.32 4.41
CA PRO A 31 -9.11 13.53 4.79
C PRO A 31 -7.84 14.13 4.17
N GLU A 32 -6.76 14.14 4.94
CA GLU A 32 -5.43 14.55 4.48
C GLU A 32 -4.78 13.40 3.71
N GLU A 33 -4.11 13.73 2.61
CA GLU A 33 -3.27 12.77 1.89
C GLU A 33 -1.86 12.85 2.47
N GLY A 34 -1.33 11.72 2.93
CA GLY A 34 0.07 11.61 3.33
C GLY A 34 1.01 11.67 2.13
N ALA A 35 2.32 11.49 2.36
CA ALA A 35 3.26 11.33 1.27
C ALA A 35 2.90 10.09 0.43
N MET A 36 2.81 10.22 -0.91
CA MET A 36 2.61 9.05 -1.77
C MET A 36 3.84 8.14 -1.72
N ILE A 37 3.62 6.84 -1.52
CA ILE A 37 4.67 5.82 -1.37
C ILE A 37 4.56 4.66 -2.38
N TYR A 38 3.39 4.45 -3.00
CA TYR A 38 3.19 3.46 -4.05
C TYR A 38 2.06 3.88 -4.98
N TYR A 39 2.18 3.53 -6.25
CA TYR A 39 1.18 3.70 -7.29
C TYR A 39 1.25 2.54 -8.28
N SER A 40 0.11 2.01 -8.72
CA SER A 40 0.05 1.08 -9.85
C SER A 40 -1.30 1.10 -10.56
N GLU A 41 -1.26 0.79 -11.86
CA GLU A 41 -2.41 0.38 -12.65
C GLU A 41 -2.36 -1.15 -12.79
N GLU A 42 -3.39 -1.86 -12.33
CA GLU A 42 -3.45 -3.32 -12.41
C GLU A 42 -4.79 -3.83 -12.96
N THR A 43 -4.75 -4.81 -13.86
CA THR A 43 -5.96 -5.54 -14.30
C THR A 43 -6.20 -6.75 -13.38
N LEU A 44 -7.24 -6.67 -12.56
CA LEU A 44 -7.59 -7.65 -11.53
C LEU A 44 -8.86 -8.45 -11.88
N SER A 45 -9.00 -9.62 -11.26
CA SER A 45 -10.21 -10.45 -11.29
C SER A 45 -10.63 -10.89 -9.88
N ALA A 46 -11.89 -11.25 -9.70
CA ALA A 46 -12.44 -11.65 -8.40
C ALA A 46 -11.65 -12.82 -7.79
N GLY A 47 -10.99 -12.56 -6.66
CA GLY A 47 -10.11 -13.49 -5.95
C GLY A 47 -8.64 -13.06 -5.88
N ASP A 48 -8.20 -12.14 -6.73
CA ASP A 48 -6.82 -11.67 -6.79
C ASP A 48 -6.44 -10.78 -5.59
N ILE A 49 -5.16 -10.80 -5.21
CA ILE A 49 -4.61 -10.11 -4.03
C ILE A 49 -3.41 -9.28 -4.47
N VAL A 50 -3.43 -7.98 -4.16
CA VAL A 50 -2.32 -7.06 -4.40
C VAL A 50 -1.58 -6.81 -3.07
N GLN A 51 -0.26 -6.94 -3.08
CA GLN A 51 0.62 -6.66 -1.95
C GLN A 51 1.15 -5.23 -2.07
N LEU A 52 1.14 -4.48 -0.97
CA LEU A 52 1.43 -3.06 -0.91
C LEU A 52 2.56 -2.76 0.10
N GLU A 53 3.00 -1.51 0.16
CA GLU A 53 4.00 -1.06 1.13
C GLU A 53 3.46 -1.06 2.57
N GLN A 54 4.33 -0.89 3.56
CA GLN A 54 4.02 -0.89 5.01
C GLN A 54 3.31 -2.17 5.54
N GLY A 55 3.27 -3.25 4.74
CA GLY A 55 2.63 -4.52 5.10
C GLY A 55 1.12 -4.55 4.87
N TYR A 56 0.60 -3.61 4.09
CA TYR A 56 -0.78 -3.64 3.60
C TYR A 56 -0.94 -4.61 2.42
N SER A 57 -2.15 -5.11 2.25
CA SER A 57 -2.59 -5.75 1.02
C SER A 57 -4.10 -5.61 0.87
N PHE A 58 -4.62 -5.77 -0.35
CA PHE A 58 -6.06 -5.88 -0.55
C PHE A 58 -6.40 -7.04 -1.46
N LYS A 59 -7.66 -7.46 -1.37
CA LYS A 59 -8.25 -8.51 -2.19
C LYS A 59 -9.48 -8.00 -2.92
N LEU A 60 -9.52 -8.19 -4.24
CA LEU A 60 -10.75 -8.01 -5.01
C LEU A 60 -11.69 -9.19 -4.73
N ILE A 61 -12.86 -8.91 -4.17
CA ILE A 61 -13.86 -9.93 -3.81
C ILE A 61 -14.85 -10.14 -4.95
N ASP A 62 -15.34 -9.06 -5.53
CA ASP A 62 -16.31 -9.05 -6.62
C ASP A 62 -16.20 -7.74 -7.41
N SER A 63 -16.70 -7.72 -8.65
CA SER A 63 -16.66 -6.55 -9.53
C SER A 63 -17.84 -6.58 -10.50
N SER A 64 -18.52 -5.45 -10.70
CA SER A 64 -19.77 -5.35 -11.47
C SER A 64 -19.65 -4.36 -12.63
N LYS A 65 -19.46 -4.88 -13.84
CA LYS A 65 -19.43 -4.07 -15.08
C LYS A 65 -20.74 -3.32 -15.35
N ASP A 66 -21.87 -3.80 -14.84
CA ASP A 66 -23.19 -3.16 -15.02
C ASP A 66 -23.39 -1.91 -14.15
N SER A 67 -22.68 -1.80 -13.02
CA SER A 67 -22.77 -0.65 -12.10
C SER A 67 -21.50 0.18 -11.99
N GLY A 68 -20.33 -0.37 -12.35
CA GLY A 68 -19.02 0.24 -12.11
C GLY A 68 -18.46 -0.06 -10.72
N ASP A 69 -19.15 -0.84 -9.89
CA ASP A 69 -18.73 -1.11 -8.51
C ASP A 69 -17.67 -2.21 -8.43
N ILE A 70 -16.67 -2.01 -7.56
CA ILE A 70 -15.81 -3.06 -7.02
C ILE A 70 -16.11 -3.30 -5.54
N LEU A 71 -15.93 -4.53 -5.06
CA LEU A 71 -16.00 -4.90 -3.64
C LEU A 71 -14.65 -5.46 -3.19
N LEU A 72 -14.07 -4.86 -2.16
CA LEU A 72 -12.71 -5.15 -1.69
C LEU A 72 -12.70 -5.71 -0.26
N LYS A 73 -11.53 -6.21 0.15
CA LYS A 73 -11.12 -6.38 1.56
C LYS A 73 -9.69 -5.92 1.71
N VAL A 74 -9.40 -5.15 2.76
CA VAL A 74 -8.03 -4.73 3.11
C VAL A 74 -7.51 -5.57 4.26
N TYR A 75 -6.21 -5.85 4.22
CA TYR A 75 -5.47 -6.59 5.24
C TYR A 75 -4.24 -5.80 5.63
N TYR A 76 -3.85 -5.90 6.90
CA TYR A 76 -2.58 -5.41 7.40
C TYR A 76 -1.87 -6.58 8.10
N LYS A 77 -0.65 -6.92 7.64
CA LYS A 77 0.15 -8.05 8.15
C LYS A 77 -0.66 -9.37 8.20
N ASP A 78 -1.35 -9.68 7.10
CA ASP A 78 -2.27 -10.81 6.91
C ASP A 78 -3.56 -10.82 7.77
N GLU A 79 -3.79 -9.81 8.62
CA GLU A 79 -5.03 -9.67 9.40
C GLU A 79 -6.06 -8.80 8.66
N GLU A 80 -7.30 -9.28 8.53
CA GLU A 80 -8.40 -8.56 7.86
C GLU A 80 -8.84 -7.33 8.68
N ILE A 81 -8.89 -6.16 8.05
CA ILE A 81 -9.35 -4.91 8.67
C ILE A 81 -10.88 -4.83 8.55
N ASP A 82 -11.59 -4.58 9.66
CA ASP A 82 -13.05 -4.43 9.68
C ASP A 82 -13.46 -3.04 9.15
N ILE A 83 -13.71 -2.96 7.85
CA ILE A 83 -14.07 -1.73 7.14
C ILE A 83 -15.58 -1.69 6.88
N ARG A 84 -16.20 -0.54 7.14
CA ARG A 84 -17.66 -0.37 7.11
C ARG A 84 -18.25 -0.18 5.71
N ASP A 85 -17.48 0.40 4.80
CA ASP A 85 -17.80 0.59 3.39
C ASP A 85 -16.62 0.06 2.58
N SER A 86 -16.79 -1.07 1.92
CA SER A 86 -15.73 -1.75 1.16
C SER A 86 -15.98 -1.70 -0.35
N PHE A 87 -16.84 -0.79 -0.79
CA PHE A 87 -17.17 -0.55 -2.18
C PHE A 87 -16.44 0.68 -2.71
N GLY A 88 -16.13 0.66 -4.01
CA GLY A 88 -15.65 1.80 -4.77
C GLY A 88 -16.17 1.78 -6.21
N ASP A 89 -16.26 2.93 -6.83
CA ASP A 89 -16.62 3.17 -8.22
C ASP A 89 -15.77 4.34 -8.79
N GLU A 90 -15.89 4.65 -10.09
CA GLU A 90 -15.09 5.71 -10.77
C GLU A 90 -15.32 7.11 -10.16
N ASP A 91 -16.56 7.43 -9.75
CA ASP A 91 -16.95 8.72 -9.17
C ASP A 91 -16.66 8.79 -7.65
N LYS A 92 -16.67 7.64 -6.97
CA LYS A 92 -16.40 7.47 -5.53
C LYS A 92 -15.45 6.28 -5.33
N PRO A 93 -14.13 6.48 -5.41
CA PRO A 93 -13.18 5.40 -5.21
C PRO A 93 -13.28 4.81 -3.80
N PHE A 94 -12.81 3.57 -3.65
CA PHE A 94 -12.66 2.98 -2.32
C PHE A 94 -11.50 3.69 -1.60
N GLU A 95 -11.74 4.18 -0.40
CA GLU A 95 -10.71 4.78 0.45
C GLU A 95 -10.61 4.06 1.80
N TYR A 96 -9.39 3.69 2.20
CA TYR A 96 -9.08 3.29 3.57
C TYR A 96 -8.46 4.46 4.31
N ILE A 97 -9.08 4.85 5.42
CA ILE A 97 -8.75 6.04 6.20
C ILE A 97 -8.35 5.61 7.63
N VAL A 98 -7.30 6.23 8.15
CA VAL A 98 -6.82 6.09 9.54
C VAL A 98 -7.00 7.44 10.26
N THR A 99 -7.61 7.42 11.45
CA THR A 99 -7.87 8.64 12.24
C THR A 99 -6.87 8.75 13.38
N MET A 100 -6.14 9.87 13.45
CA MET A 100 -5.18 10.19 14.51
C MET A 100 -5.66 11.29 15.46
N GLU A 101 -5.31 11.20 16.74
CA GLU A 101 -5.45 12.30 17.70
C GLU A 101 -4.18 13.17 17.71
N GLU A 102 -4.21 14.32 17.01
CA GLU A 102 -3.09 15.27 16.99
C GLU A 102 -3.32 16.43 18.00
N THR A 103 -2.24 16.91 18.61
CA THR A 103 -2.29 18.11 19.48
C THR A 103 -1.89 19.36 18.72
N ASN A 104 -2.86 20.21 18.38
CA ASN A 104 -2.60 21.45 17.65
C ASN A 104 -1.84 22.53 18.48
N GLU A 105 -1.46 23.65 17.84
CA GLU A 105 -0.72 24.75 18.48
C GLU A 105 -1.44 25.33 19.72
N ASP A 106 -2.78 25.27 19.72
CA ASP A 106 -3.68 25.72 20.80
C ASP A 106 -3.77 24.70 21.97
N LYS A 107 -3.08 23.55 21.86
CA LYS A 107 -3.12 22.41 22.79
C LYS A 107 -4.49 21.78 22.93
N LYS A 108 -5.21 21.66 21.82
CA LYS A 108 -6.41 20.83 21.69
C LYS A 108 -6.04 19.57 20.94
N GLU A 109 -6.55 18.44 21.43
CA GLU A 109 -6.61 17.20 20.68
C GLU A 109 -7.66 17.40 19.57
N GLU A 110 -7.25 17.18 18.32
CA GLU A 110 -8.10 17.21 17.13
C GLU A 110 -7.93 15.88 16.39
N GLU A 111 -9.05 15.26 16.00
CA GLU A 111 -9.06 14.05 15.18
C GLU A 111 -8.76 14.45 13.73
N ILE A 112 -7.67 13.92 13.16
CA ILE A 112 -7.29 14.11 11.75
C ILE A 112 -7.41 12.77 11.03
N ASP A 113 -8.18 12.76 9.94
CA ASP A 113 -8.36 11.61 9.06
C ASP A 113 -7.29 11.62 7.96
N TYR A 114 -6.54 10.54 7.82
CA TYR A 114 -5.53 10.34 6.78
C TYR A 114 -5.98 9.27 5.79
N VAL A 115 -5.96 9.57 4.48
CA VAL A 115 -6.12 8.54 3.44
C VAL A 115 -4.83 7.72 3.40
N VAL A 116 -4.94 6.40 3.57
CA VAL A 116 -3.82 5.45 3.45
C VAL A 116 -3.86 4.72 2.11
N LEU A 117 -5.05 4.29 1.68
CA LEU A 117 -5.26 3.64 0.38
C LEU A 117 -6.41 4.32 -0.37
N ARG A 118 -6.24 4.54 -1.67
CA ARG A 118 -7.32 4.82 -2.61
C ARG A 118 -7.26 3.83 -3.77
N ILE A 119 -8.40 3.25 -4.13
CA ILE A 119 -8.52 2.29 -5.23
C ILE A 119 -9.69 2.70 -6.11
N THR A 120 -9.37 3.09 -7.35
CA THR A 120 -10.32 3.63 -8.34
C THR A 120 -10.44 2.65 -9.51
N PRO A 121 -11.62 2.07 -9.80
CA PRO A 121 -11.83 1.31 -11.03
C PRO A 121 -11.93 2.24 -12.24
N VAL A 122 -11.25 1.88 -13.33
CA VAL A 122 -11.08 2.72 -14.54
C VAL A 122 -11.77 2.10 -15.76
N ASP A 123 -11.61 0.80 -16.01
CA ASP A 123 -12.31 0.09 -17.08
C ASP A 123 -12.68 -1.35 -16.66
N PHE A 124 -13.68 -1.92 -17.32
CA PHE A 124 -14.18 -3.26 -17.08
C PHE A 124 -14.26 -4.05 -18.39
N ASP A 125 -13.48 -5.12 -18.54
CA ASP A 125 -13.62 -6.08 -19.64
C ASP A 125 -14.32 -7.37 -19.19
N GLU A 126 -14.95 -8.09 -20.13
CA GLU A 126 -15.56 -9.39 -19.88
C GLU A 126 -15.02 -10.43 -20.85
N LYS A 127 -14.40 -11.48 -20.32
CA LYS A 127 -13.70 -12.50 -21.11
C LYS A 127 -13.78 -13.87 -20.45
N ASP A 128 -14.18 -14.87 -21.24
CA ASP A 128 -14.32 -16.27 -20.81
C ASP A 128 -15.23 -16.42 -19.56
N ASP A 129 -16.37 -15.73 -19.57
CA ASP A 129 -17.36 -15.63 -18.46
C ASP A 129 -16.76 -15.10 -17.14
N ARG A 130 -15.73 -14.23 -17.22
CA ARG A 130 -15.12 -13.53 -16.09
C ARG A 130 -15.04 -12.04 -16.37
N ILE A 131 -15.30 -11.24 -15.33
CA ILE A 131 -15.07 -9.79 -15.33
C ILE A 131 -13.61 -9.56 -14.91
N TYR A 132 -12.94 -8.68 -15.66
CA TYR A 132 -11.65 -8.12 -15.33
C TYR A 132 -11.85 -6.61 -15.16
N VAL A 133 -11.26 -6.03 -14.12
CA VAL A 133 -11.33 -4.60 -13.83
C VAL A 133 -9.91 -4.03 -13.80
N GLU A 134 -9.69 -2.96 -14.56
CA GLU A 134 -8.49 -2.14 -14.46
C GLU A 134 -8.69 -1.17 -13.30
N VAL A 135 -7.74 -1.15 -12.35
CA VAL A 135 -7.78 -0.27 -11.18
C VAL A 135 -6.52 0.57 -11.09
N GLU A 136 -6.69 1.85 -10.81
CA GLU A 136 -5.65 2.72 -10.24
C GLU A 136 -5.59 2.47 -8.73
N ILE A 137 -4.38 2.28 -8.22
CA ILE A 137 -4.09 2.03 -6.80
C ILE A 137 -3.13 3.12 -6.33
N GLU A 138 -3.60 4.05 -5.50
CA GLU A 138 -2.75 5.02 -4.80
C GLU A 138 -2.58 4.58 -3.34
N GLN A 139 -1.33 4.54 -2.86
CA GLN A 139 -1.03 4.37 -1.44
C GLN A 139 -0.21 5.55 -0.93
N PHE A 140 -0.69 6.10 0.18
CA PHE A 140 -0.04 7.15 0.94
C PHE A 140 0.53 6.58 2.24
N LEU A 141 1.49 7.28 2.82
CA LEU A 141 2.15 6.90 4.07
C LEU A 141 1.12 6.85 5.21
N ASP A 142 0.90 5.67 5.78
CA ASP A 142 0.17 5.54 7.04
C ASP A 142 1.04 6.09 8.19
N PRO A 143 0.61 7.17 8.89
CA PRO A 143 1.36 7.75 9.98
C PRO A 143 1.37 6.88 11.27
N GLU A 144 0.49 5.87 11.40
CA GLU A 144 0.55 4.93 12.54
C GLU A 144 1.72 3.93 12.44
N GLN A 145 2.35 3.80 11.27
CA GLN A 145 3.46 2.87 11.05
C GLN A 145 4.82 3.56 11.15
N GLU A 146 5.74 2.93 11.88
CA GLU A 146 7.16 3.27 11.82
C GLU A 146 7.75 2.82 10.47
N ASP A 147 7.87 3.75 9.52
CA ASP A 147 8.56 3.56 8.24
C ASP A 147 9.49 4.77 8.00
N ASP A 148 10.77 4.62 8.37
CA ASP A 148 11.79 5.69 8.32
C ASP A 148 12.78 5.53 7.16
N ASP A 149 12.55 4.56 6.26
CA ASP A 149 13.49 4.20 5.20
C ASP A 149 13.43 5.10 3.95
N PHE A 150 13.14 6.39 4.12
CA PHE A 150 13.07 7.36 3.05
C PHE A 150 14.35 8.21 2.93
N LEU A 151 14.89 8.29 1.71
CA LEU A 151 15.95 9.24 1.33
C LEU A 151 15.36 10.60 0.94
N MET A 152 14.17 10.60 0.37
CA MET A 152 13.31 11.76 0.16
C MET A 152 11.87 11.35 0.44
N LEU A 153 11.07 12.24 1.05
CA LEU A 153 9.67 12.01 1.37
C LEU A 153 8.91 13.31 1.10
N ASP A 154 7.84 13.24 0.30
CA ASP A 154 7.00 14.38 -0.12
C ASP A 154 7.81 15.66 -0.41
N THR A 155 8.75 15.57 -1.36
CA THR A 155 9.52 16.74 -1.80
C THR A 155 9.04 17.27 -3.14
N SER A 156 9.35 18.55 -3.43
CA SER A 156 9.19 19.11 -4.77
C SER A 156 10.55 19.23 -5.46
N LYS A 157 10.61 18.90 -6.75
CA LYS A 157 11.82 19.00 -7.58
C LYS A 157 11.53 19.72 -8.90
N SER A 158 12.56 20.28 -9.51
CA SER A 158 12.49 20.87 -10.85
C SER A 158 13.52 20.20 -11.76
N VAL A 159 13.08 19.59 -12.85
CA VAL A 159 13.95 19.00 -13.88
C VAL A 159 13.92 19.92 -15.09
N LYS A 160 15.08 20.49 -15.44
CA LYS A 160 15.19 21.34 -16.63
C LYS A 160 15.45 20.45 -17.85
N VAL A 161 14.75 20.71 -18.95
CA VAL A 161 14.82 19.85 -20.14
C VAL A 161 16.24 19.87 -20.74
N GLY A 162 16.79 18.68 -21.00
CA GLY A 162 18.17 18.49 -21.45
C GLY A 162 19.24 18.64 -20.35
N GLU A 163 18.84 18.68 -19.07
CA GLU A 163 19.74 18.60 -17.92
C GLU A 163 19.29 17.45 -16.99
N SER A 164 20.24 16.66 -16.48
CA SER A 164 19.94 15.57 -15.57
C SER A 164 19.93 16.06 -14.11
N LEU A 165 18.83 15.81 -13.39
CA LEU A 165 18.70 16.00 -11.95
C LEU A 165 19.38 14.82 -11.22
N SER A 166 20.32 15.11 -10.32
CA SER A 166 20.87 14.10 -9.41
C SER A 166 19.88 13.77 -8.29
N LEU A 167 19.70 12.48 -8.04
CA LEU A 167 18.94 11.90 -6.93
C LEU A 167 19.92 11.15 -6.00
N GLU A 168 19.44 10.58 -4.90
CA GLU A 168 20.29 9.80 -3.99
C GLU A 168 20.62 8.41 -4.60
N ASP A 169 21.52 7.65 -3.95
CA ASP A 169 21.95 6.28 -4.36
C ASP A 169 22.47 6.12 -5.81
N GLY A 170 22.98 7.21 -6.40
CA GLY A 170 23.55 7.22 -7.75
C GLY A 170 22.51 7.27 -8.87
N TYR A 171 21.25 7.57 -8.52
CA TYR A 171 20.18 7.80 -9.47
C TYR A 171 20.26 9.20 -10.11
N THR A 172 19.78 9.28 -11.35
CA THR A 172 19.62 10.53 -12.09
C THR A 172 18.32 10.50 -12.88
N LEU A 173 17.57 11.59 -12.85
CA LEU A 173 16.34 11.77 -13.63
C LEU A 173 16.55 12.85 -14.68
N GLU A 174 16.26 12.56 -15.94
CA GLU A 174 16.36 13.51 -17.05
C GLU A 174 14.98 13.76 -17.67
N ALA A 175 14.74 14.98 -18.14
CA ALA A 175 13.55 15.34 -18.92
C ALA A 175 13.98 15.69 -20.35
N SER A 176 13.32 15.06 -21.32
CA SER A 176 13.51 15.25 -22.77
C SER A 176 12.17 15.49 -23.46
N ASP A 177 12.20 16.10 -24.64
CA ASP A 177 11.09 16.13 -25.59
C ASP A 177 9.75 16.58 -24.97
N VAL A 178 9.66 17.86 -24.60
CA VAL A 178 8.41 18.51 -24.19
C VAL A 178 7.68 19.02 -25.43
N GLU A 179 6.59 18.37 -25.81
CA GLU A 179 5.68 18.77 -26.89
C GLU A 179 4.23 18.64 -26.39
N ASP A 180 3.32 19.50 -26.85
CA ASP A 180 1.86 19.42 -26.61
C ASP A 180 1.40 19.07 -25.17
N ASP A 181 2.04 19.66 -24.15
CA ASP A 181 1.81 19.44 -22.70
C ASP A 181 2.18 18.03 -22.18
N SER A 182 2.98 17.24 -22.91
CA SER A 182 3.66 16.03 -22.42
C SER A 182 5.17 16.26 -22.16
N VAL A 183 5.82 15.32 -21.47
CA VAL A 183 7.28 15.21 -21.37
C VAL A 183 7.71 13.76 -21.34
N ILE A 184 8.90 13.46 -21.87
CA ILE A 184 9.54 12.16 -21.64
C ILE A 184 10.50 12.25 -20.46
N LEU A 185 10.22 11.53 -19.37
CA LEU A 185 11.14 11.34 -18.25
C LEU A 185 11.95 10.06 -18.41
N GLU A 186 13.25 10.12 -18.08
CA GLU A 186 14.16 8.98 -18.09
C GLU A 186 14.91 8.88 -16.75
N LEU A 187 14.66 7.80 -16.01
CA LEU A 187 15.39 7.46 -14.79
C LEU A 187 16.55 6.52 -15.12
N SER A 188 17.73 6.88 -14.66
CA SER A 188 18.97 6.10 -14.79
C SER A 188 19.66 5.91 -13.43
N ARG A 189 20.47 4.85 -13.29
CA ARG A 189 21.42 4.65 -12.18
C ARG A 189 22.80 4.35 -12.76
N ASP A 190 23.85 5.00 -12.25
CA ASP A 190 25.24 4.85 -12.72
C ASP A 190 25.40 4.97 -14.26
N GLY A 191 24.60 5.86 -14.89
CA GLY A 191 24.60 6.07 -16.34
C GLY A 191 23.94 4.96 -17.17
N ARG A 192 23.14 4.09 -16.56
CA ARG A 192 22.29 3.10 -17.24
C ARG A 192 20.82 3.47 -17.08
N SER A 193 20.12 3.58 -18.21
CA SER A 193 18.67 3.75 -18.28
C SER A 193 17.94 2.58 -17.61
N LEU A 194 16.96 2.88 -16.76
CA LEU A 194 16.15 1.92 -16.01
C LEU A 194 14.67 1.96 -16.40
N LYS A 195 14.10 3.17 -16.51
CA LYS A 195 12.73 3.42 -16.99
C LYS A 195 12.73 4.70 -17.82
N LYS A 196 11.99 4.70 -18.93
CA LYS A 196 11.71 5.86 -19.77
C LYS A 196 10.22 5.86 -20.13
N GLU A 197 9.56 7.00 -19.97
CA GLU A 197 8.10 7.10 -20.02
C GLU A 197 7.69 8.51 -20.47
N GLU A 198 6.64 8.61 -21.28
CA GLU A 198 6.01 9.88 -21.68
C GLU A 198 4.82 10.13 -20.75
N LEU A 199 4.72 11.37 -20.24
CA LEU A 199 3.79 11.74 -19.17
C LEU A 199 3.23 13.16 -19.39
N GLU A 200 1.95 13.34 -19.11
CA GLU A 200 1.24 14.63 -19.09
C GLU A 200 1.20 15.24 -17.68
N THR A 201 0.48 16.36 -17.48
CA THR A 201 0.30 16.95 -16.14
C THR A 201 -0.77 16.22 -15.35
N GLY A 202 -0.39 15.63 -14.21
CA GLY A 202 -1.25 14.83 -13.33
C GLY A 202 -0.67 13.44 -13.08
N ASP A 203 -0.03 12.88 -14.12
CA ASP A 203 0.52 11.54 -14.17
C ASP A 203 1.64 11.29 -13.15
N ILE A 204 1.88 10.02 -12.85
CA ILE A 204 2.83 9.57 -11.84
C ILE A 204 3.96 8.77 -12.50
N PHE A 205 5.19 9.29 -12.44
CA PHE A 205 6.38 8.52 -12.77
C PHE A 205 6.77 7.64 -11.57
N ILE A 206 6.52 6.33 -11.65
CA ILE A 206 6.97 5.35 -10.65
C ILE A 206 8.04 4.40 -11.19
N TYR A 207 9.05 4.12 -10.37
CA TYR A 207 10.01 3.03 -10.56
C TYR A 207 10.14 2.16 -9.30
N SER A 208 9.81 0.89 -9.45
CA SER A 208 9.85 -0.13 -8.40
C SER A 208 10.78 -1.29 -8.77
N LYS A 209 11.33 -1.97 -7.76
CA LYS A 209 12.17 -3.16 -7.91
C LYS A 209 11.60 -4.30 -7.10
N ASN A 210 11.83 -5.55 -7.54
CA ASN A 210 11.55 -6.70 -6.69
C ASN A 210 12.67 -6.85 -5.65
N VAL A 211 12.31 -6.92 -4.36
CA VAL A 211 13.21 -7.15 -3.23
C VAL A 211 12.60 -8.24 -2.35
N ASP A 212 13.34 -9.34 -2.13
CA ASP A 212 12.91 -10.51 -1.37
C ASP A 212 11.55 -11.12 -1.82
N GLY A 213 11.19 -10.96 -3.10
CA GLY A 213 9.94 -11.44 -3.68
C GLY A 213 8.83 -10.40 -3.79
N ASN A 214 8.92 -9.29 -3.06
CA ASN A 214 7.92 -8.23 -3.04
C ASN A 214 8.30 -7.08 -3.99
N SER A 215 7.31 -6.41 -4.58
CA SER A 215 7.56 -5.12 -5.26
C SER A 215 7.82 -4.05 -4.22
N ARG A 216 8.87 -3.24 -4.41
CA ARG A 216 9.22 -2.10 -3.54
C ARG A 216 9.43 -0.86 -4.40
N THR A 217 8.73 0.22 -4.09
CA THR A 217 8.89 1.53 -4.73
C THR A 217 10.25 2.11 -4.37
N ILE A 218 11.07 2.41 -5.38
CA ILE A 218 12.39 3.05 -5.19
C ILE A 218 12.30 4.55 -5.44
N PHE A 219 11.52 4.97 -6.44
CA PHE A 219 11.28 6.36 -6.77
C PHE A 219 9.86 6.56 -7.27
N ILE A 220 9.18 7.59 -6.79
CA ILE A 220 7.85 8.01 -7.24
C ILE A 220 7.78 9.54 -7.26
N ALA A 221 7.11 10.10 -8.27
CA ALA A 221 6.93 11.53 -8.44
C ALA A 221 5.73 11.84 -9.33
N ARG A 222 4.91 12.83 -8.97
CA ARG A 222 3.80 13.32 -9.79
C ARG A 222 4.24 14.50 -10.67
N ILE A 223 3.85 14.51 -11.94
CA ILE A 223 4.03 15.65 -12.83
C ILE A 223 3.06 16.77 -12.41
N SER A 224 3.56 17.80 -11.72
CA SER A 224 2.71 18.87 -11.23
C SER A 224 2.48 19.98 -12.26
N LYS A 225 3.48 20.31 -13.08
CA LYS A 225 3.40 21.42 -14.05
C LYS A 225 4.60 21.52 -15.00
N PHE A 226 4.34 21.96 -16.22
CA PHE A 226 5.35 22.47 -17.15
C PHE A 226 5.52 24.01 -17.06
N PHE A 227 6.77 24.46 -17.09
CA PHE A 227 7.15 25.85 -17.29
C PHE A 227 8.00 25.98 -18.55
N GLU A 228 7.37 26.49 -19.62
CA GLU A 228 8.07 26.86 -20.85
C GLU A 228 8.46 28.34 -20.84
N SER A 229 9.64 28.61 -21.39
CA SER A 229 10.14 29.94 -21.69
C SER A 229 10.83 29.92 -23.05
N SER A 230 11.05 31.09 -23.66
CA SER A 230 11.65 31.22 -25.00
C SER A 230 13.07 30.63 -25.18
N THR A 231 13.68 30.11 -24.12
CA THR A 231 15.05 29.56 -24.12
C THR A 231 15.19 28.24 -23.35
N SER A 232 14.13 27.76 -22.69
CA SER A 232 14.19 26.56 -21.84
C SER A 232 12.81 26.15 -21.32
N SER A 233 12.59 24.84 -21.26
CA SER A 233 11.45 24.22 -20.59
C SER A 233 11.88 23.57 -19.28
N THR A 234 10.99 23.46 -18.31
CA THR A 234 11.25 22.86 -16.98
C THR A 234 10.01 22.15 -16.48
N VAL A 235 10.18 20.90 -16.07
CA VAL A 235 9.16 20.08 -15.41
C VAL A 235 9.23 20.32 -13.91
N ILE A 236 8.09 20.53 -13.26
CA ILE A 236 7.97 20.56 -11.81
C ILE A 236 7.33 19.26 -11.35
N LEU A 237 8.05 18.57 -10.48
CA LEU A 237 7.64 17.34 -9.84
C LEU A 237 7.20 17.63 -8.41
N LYS A 238 6.13 16.97 -7.97
CA LYS A 238 5.63 16.94 -6.60
C LYS A 238 5.56 15.50 -6.10
N ASP A 239 5.22 15.36 -4.82
CA ASP A 239 5.01 14.09 -4.16
C ASP A 239 6.26 13.20 -4.30
N VAL A 240 7.45 13.83 -4.38
CA VAL A 240 8.70 13.16 -4.76
C VAL A 240 9.26 12.43 -3.56
N THR A 241 9.06 11.11 -3.58
CA THR A 241 9.49 10.16 -2.57
C THR A 241 10.53 9.21 -3.17
N GLN A 242 11.61 8.95 -2.43
CA GLN A 242 12.68 8.03 -2.82
C GLN A 242 13.08 7.16 -1.61
N ARG A 243 13.13 5.84 -1.78
CA ARG A 243 13.68 4.87 -0.81
C ARG A 243 15.10 4.42 -1.22
N PRO A 244 15.95 3.92 -0.30
CA PRO A 244 17.23 3.31 -0.62
C PRO A 244 17.09 2.12 -1.56
N ASP A 245 18.04 1.98 -2.49
CA ASP A 245 18.11 0.81 -3.34
C ASP A 245 18.81 -0.35 -2.61
N LEU A 246 18.02 -1.13 -1.89
CA LEU A 246 18.47 -2.34 -1.21
C LEU A 246 18.80 -3.44 -2.23
N GLU A 247 20.09 -3.70 -2.43
CA GLU A 247 20.54 -4.83 -3.25
C GLU A 247 20.03 -6.17 -2.66
N GLU A 248 19.57 -7.06 -3.55
CA GLU A 248 18.88 -8.37 -3.31
C GLU A 248 19.62 -9.37 -2.37
N ASN A 249 20.81 -9.02 -1.87
CA ASN A 249 21.64 -9.86 -0.99
C ASN A 249 22.06 -9.17 0.32
N SER A 250 21.54 -7.96 0.62
CA SER A 250 22.06 -7.09 1.69
C SER A 250 21.89 -7.67 3.11
N ILE A 251 20.82 -8.42 3.37
CA ILE A 251 20.59 -9.11 4.66
C ILE A 251 21.73 -10.10 4.97
N GLY A 252 22.34 -10.70 3.93
CA GLY A 252 23.49 -11.60 4.08
C GLY A 252 24.76 -10.93 4.63
N ASN A 253 24.86 -9.60 4.61
CA ASN A 253 25.99 -8.86 5.17
C ASN A 253 25.67 -8.21 6.52
N VAL A 254 24.44 -7.72 6.74
CA VAL A 254 24.02 -7.20 8.06
C VAL A 254 24.21 -8.28 9.15
N VAL A 255 23.84 -9.53 8.87
CA VAL A 255 24.05 -10.66 9.80
C VAL A 255 25.55 -10.94 10.05
N ARG A 256 26.44 -10.67 9.08
CA ARG A 256 27.89 -10.85 9.26
C ARG A 256 28.52 -9.78 10.14
N ASP A 257 28.08 -8.54 10.04
CA ASP A 257 28.61 -7.45 10.87
C ASP A 257 28.04 -7.49 12.29
N ILE A 258 26.78 -7.91 12.48
CA ILE A 258 26.26 -8.28 13.81
C ILE A 258 27.09 -9.44 14.41
N SER A 259 27.38 -10.48 13.63
CA SER A 259 28.17 -11.64 14.10
C SER A 259 29.61 -11.29 14.48
N LYS A 260 30.25 -10.31 13.80
CA LYS A 260 31.57 -9.79 14.20
C LYS A 260 31.50 -9.00 15.51
N ASN A 261 30.55 -8.07 15.63
CA ASN A 261 30.42 -7.22 16.80
C ASN A 261 30.09 -8.01 18.09
N VAL A 262 29.42 -9.16 17.97
CA VAL A 262 29.19 -10.09 19.10
C VAL A 262 30.46 -10.89 19.47
N SER A 263 31.36 -11.14 18.51
CA SER A 263 32.59 -11.93 18.74
C SER A 263 33.74 -11.13 19.36
N GLU A 264 33.84 -9.82 19.07
CA GLU A 264 34.93 -9.00 19.60
C GLU A 264 34.73 -8.52 21.06
N ASN A 265 33.51 -8.60 21.59
CA ASN A 265 33.15 -8.05 22.92
C ASN A 265 33.28 -9.04 24.10
N ASN A 266 33.87 -10.22 23.88
CA ASN A 266 33.96 -11.31 24.87
C ASN A 266 35.38 -11.62 25.39
N ASN A 267 36.32 -10.66 25.29
CA ASN A 267 37.66 -10.78 25.87
C ASN A 267 37.95 -9.61 26.84
N ASN A 268 37.70 -9.83 28.13
CA ASN A 268 38.37 -9.10 29.21
C ASN A 268 38.45 -9.95 30.50
N ASP A 269 39.66 -10.43 30.77
CA ASP A 269 40.32 -10.59 32.08
C ASP A 269 39.59 -11.20 33.29
N THR A 270 40.03 -12.40 33.68
CA THR A 270 40.37 -12.69 35.09
C THR A 270 41.69 -13.47 35.21
N ASN A 271 42.40 -13.26 36.32
CA ASN A 271 43.84 -13.51 36.51
C ASN A 271 44.33 -14.98 36.53
N PRO A 272 45.64 -15.22 36.30
CA PRO A 272 46.28 -16.54 36.41
C PRO A 272 46.84 -16.83 37.82
N LEU A 273 46.81 -18.11 38.25
CA LEU A 273 47.95 -18.84 38.87
C LEU A 273 47.57 -20.27 39.32
N ILE A 274 48.38 -21.28 38.94
CA ILE A 274 48.83 -22.50 39.69
C ILE A 274 49.04 -23.71 38.75
N SER A 275 50.11 -24.47 38.99
CA SER A 275 50.43 -25.79 38.39
C SER A 275 50.86 -26.75 39.53
N ILE A 276 51.10 -28.06 39.39
CA ILE A 276 51.54 -29.00 38.32
C ILE A 276 51.03 -30.42 38.75
N PRO A 277 51.37 -31.59 38.13
CA PRO A 277 51.94 -31.92 36.80
C PRO A 277 51.26 -33.10 36.04
N ASP A 278 51.54 -33.19 34.73
CA ASP A 278 52.00 -34.36 33.94
C ASP A 278 51.58 -35.82 34.29
N SER A 279 50.86 -36.51 33.38
CA SER A 279 51.03 -37.96 33.12
C SER A 279 50.47 -38.44 31.75
N ILE A 280 51.38 -38.62 30.79
CA ILE A 280 51.46 -39.65 29.71
C ILE A 280 50.31 -40.69 29.61
N ASP A 281 49.70 -40.87 28.42
CA ASP A 281 49.91 -42.08 27.56
C ASP A 281 49.47 -41.91 26.08
N LYS A 282 49.91 -42.84 25.22
CA LYS A 282 49.80 -42.86 23.74
C LYS A 282 48.93 -44.01 23.22
N ASN A 283 48.18 -43.79 22.14
CA ASN A 283 48.06 -44.63 20.91
C ASN A 283 46.98 -43.98 20.00
N LYS A 284 47.14 -43.70 18.70
CA LYS A 284 47.76 -44.36 17.52
C LYS A 284 46.81 -45.30 16.76
N GLY A 285 46.66 -45.03 15.46
CA GLY A 285 45.75 -45.71 14.50
C GLY A 285 44.80 -44.67 13.88
N GLU A 286 45.14 -43.89 12.85
CA GLU A 286 45.69 -44.21 11.51
C GLU A 286 44.79 -45.08 10.60
N LEU A 287 44.20 -44.37 9.62
CA LEU A 287 44.11 -44.70 8.18
C LEU A 287 42.89 -45.44 7.57
N ASN A 288 42.47 -44.81 6.46
CA ASN A 288 41.86 -45.36 5.23
C ASN A 288 40.36 -45.71 5.20
N SER A 289 39.65 -45.60 4.06
CA SER A 289 39.65 -44.67 2.88
C SER A 289 38.75 -45.29 1.80
N SER A 290 38.04 -44.47 1.01
CA SER A 290 37.35 -44.87 -0.24
C SER A 290 36.13 -45.81 -0.04
N ALA A 291 35.17 -45.93 -0.97
CA ALA A 291 35.12 -45.45 -2.35
C ALA A 291 33.71 -44.99 -2.78
N THR A 292 33.67 -44.21 -3.87
CA THR A 292 32.49 -43.75 -4.61
C THR A 292 31.77 -44.86 -5.38
N GLN A 293 30.45 -44.71 -5.61
CA GLN A 293 29.85 -45.09 -6.90
C GLN A 293 28.56 -44.29 -7.22
N ASN A 294 28.48 -43.78 -8.45
CA ASN A 294 27.26 -43.25 -9.08
C ASN A 294 26.31 -44.38 -9.50
N ILE A 295 25.03 -44.09 -9.74
CA ILE A 295 24.31 -44.33 -11.02
C ILE A 295 22.80 -43.95 -10.95
N MET A 296 22.45 -42.91 -11.72
CA MET A 296 21.35 -42.83 -12.71
C MET A 296 19.86 -42.93 -12.31
N ASN A 297 19.12 -41.86 -12.66
CA ASN A 297 17.65 -41.78 -12.85
C ASN A 297 17.17 -42.69 -14.00
N PRO A 298 15.86 -43.05 -14.06
CA PRO A 298 15.04 -42.48 -15.13
C PRO A 298 13.58 -42.13 -14.75
N SER A 299 12.95 -41.31 -15.58
CA SER A 299 11.55 -40.84 -15.51
C SER A 299 10.58 -41.75 -16.28
N SER A 300 9.32 -41.86 -15.81
CA SER A 300 8.15 -42.04 -16.68
C SER A 300 6.80 -41.79 -15.98
N THR A 301 5.88 -41.16 -16.72
CA THR A 301 4.42 -41.02 -16.48
C THR A 301 3.67 -41.60 -17.70
N PRO A 302 2.33 -41.66 -17.72
CA PRO A 302 1.34 -41.92 -16.65
C PRO A 302 0.42 -43.12 -17.01
N ALA A 303 -0.51 -43.51 -16.12
CA ALA A 303 -1.58 -44.46 -16.47
C ALA A 303 -2.92 -44.12 -15.79
N THR A 304 -4.01 -44.33 -16.54
CA THR A 304 -5.41 -44.07 -16.19
C THR A 304 -6.06 -45.19 -15.37
N ASN A 305 -7.05 -44.82 -14.54
CA ASN A 305 -8.39 -45.43 -14.48
C ASN A 305 -9.25 -44.77 -13.39
N GLY A 306 -10.57 -44.71 -13.57
CA GLY A 306 -11.50 -44.18 -12.57
C GLY A 306 -12.66 -45.15 -12.28
N ASN A 307 -13.39 -44.90 -11.17
CA ASN A 307 -14.82 -45.21 -11.05
C ASN A 307 -15.44 -44.71 -9.72
N GLY A 308 -16.59 -44.04 -9.82
CA GLY A 308 -17.80 -44.39 -9.04
C GLY A 308 -18.01 -43.84 -7.62
N ASN A 309 -18.81 -42.76 -7.52
CA ASN A 309 -19.86 -42.44 -6.53
C ASN A 309 -19.61 -42.62 -5.01
N VAL A 310 -19.94 -41.58 -4.23
CA VAL A 310 -21.23 -41.44 -3.49
C VAL A 310 -21.40 -39.98 -3.00
N THR A 311 -22.64 -39.61 -2.70
CA THR A 311 -23.19 -38.27 -2.41
C THR A 311 -22.62 -37.56 -1.17
N ASP A 312 -22.65 -36.21 -1.19
CA ASP A 312 -23.60 -35.47 -0.35
C ASP A 312 -23.87 -34.05 -0.89
N HIS A 313 -25.14 -33.73 -1.13
CA HIS A 313 -25.60 -32.38 -1.47
C HIS A 313 -25.97 -31.65 -0.18
N VAL A 314 -25.20 -30.63 0.20
CA VAL A 314 -25.62 -29.69 1.25
C VAL A 314 -26.48 -28.61 0.59
N ASN A 315 -27.75 -28.56 0.98
CA ASN A 315 -28.73 -27.62 0.44
C ASN A 315 -28.70 -26.32 1.26
N THR A 316 -28.04 -25.27 0.76
CA THR A 316 -27.91 -23.96 1.43
C THR A 316 -29.03 -22.96 1.11
N ASP A 317 -30.01 -23.39 0.31
CA ASP A 317 -31.07 -22.53 -0.23
C ASP A 317 -32.30 -22.47 0.69
N SER A 318 -32.22 -21.69 1.79
CA SER A 318 -33.35 -21.46 2.71
C SER A 318 -33.26 -20.24 3.65
N PHE A 319 -32.09 -19.60 3.83
CA PHE A 319 -31.89 -18.66 4.95
C PHE A 319 -31.98 -17.15 4.63
N MET A 320 -32.13 -16.74 3.36
CA MET A 320 -32.15 -15.31 2.99
C MET A 320 -33.50 -14.56 2.91
N PRO A 321 -34.71 -15.17 2.81
CA PRO A 321 -35.94 -14.37 2.65
C PRO A 321 -36.49 -13.77 3.96
N ILE A 322 -36.03 -14.24 5.13
CA ILE A 322 -36.59 -13.83 6.43
C ILE A 322 -35.98 -12.51 6.94
N LEU A 323 -34.69 -12.27 6.68
CA LEU A 323 -34.00 -11.07 7.18
C LEU A 323 -34.49 -9.79 6.47
N PHE A 324 -34.73 -9.87 5.14
CA PHE A 324 -35.23 -8.75 4.34
C PHE A 324 -36.61 -8.25 4.78
N ILE A 325 -37.49 -9.14 5.23
CA ILE A 325 -38.86 -8.78 5.68
C ILE A 325 -38.82 -7.97 6.99
N ILE A 326 -37.84 -8.23 7.86
CA ILE A 326 -37.71 -7.51 9.16
C ILE A 326 -37.26 -6.06 8.94
N ILE A 327 -36.33 -5.82 8.00
CA ILE A 327 -35.82 -4.47 7.70
C ILE A 327 -36.93 -3.58 7.12
N ILE A 328 -37.72 -4.11 6.17
CA ILE A 328 -38.85 -3.39 5.57
C ILE A 328 -39.93 -3.06 6.63
N ALA A 329 -40.19 -3.96 7.57
CA ALA A 329 -41.15 -3.72 8.65
C ALA A 329 -40.73 -2.57 9.59
N ILE A 330 -39.43 -2.43 9.87
CA ILE A 330 -38.90 -1.35 10.72
C ILE A 330 -38.99 0.01 10.00
N GLY A 331 -38.62 0.07 8.71
CA GLY A 331 -38.70 1.29 7.91
C GLY A 331 -40.12 1.88 7.83
N ILE A 332 -41.14 1.02 7.65
CA ILE A 332 -42.55 1.45 7.58
C ILE A 332 -43.06 2.00 8.93
N VAL A 333 -42.55 1.52 10.07
CA VAL A 333 -42.93 2.04 11.39
C VAL A 333 -42.32 3.43 11.63
N ILE A 334 -41.06 3.66 11.23
CA ILE A 334 -40.40 4.95 11.39
C ILE A 334 -41.06 6.01 10.50
N PHE A 335 -41.38 5.68 9.23
CA PHE A 335 -42.04 6.61 8.31
C PHE A 335 -43.46 7.02 8.73
N LYS A 336 -44.08 6.30 9.69
CA LYS A 336 -45.42 6.64 10.22
C LYS A 336 -45.41 7.43 11.54
N LEU A 337 -44.23 7.75 12.06
CA LEU A 337 -44.03 8.49 13.31
C LEU A 337 -43.36 9.86 13.12
N SER A 338 -43.07 10.24 11.88
CA SER A 338 -42.73 11.61 11.45
C SER A 338 -43.91 12.33 10.78
#